data_AF-A0A519LP41-F1
#
_entry.id   AF-A0A519LP41-F1
#
_cell.length_a   1.000
_cell.length_b   1.000
_cell.length_c   1.000
_cell.angle_alpha   90.00
_cell.angle_beta   90.00
_cell.angle_gamma   90.00
#
_symmetry.space_group_name_H-M   'P 1'
#
loop_
_entity.id
_entity.type
_entity.pdbx_description
1 polymer ?
#
loop_
_entity_poly.entity_id
_entity_poly.type
_entity_poly.pdbx_seq_one_letter_code
_entity_poly.pdbx_strand_id
1 'polypeptide(L)'
;EGRINAWPMDESFVDSVQGKTNAGLVNNRKFVINKKNLSAQNERGGEENIATGWHAIEFFLWGQDLSETGPGDRNFEDFVDGKAPNADRRRQYLNVVTDLLIDDLTSLVKAWAPDAKNNYRSKFARGGQESVRKMLVGLGSLSRGELAGERLEVALNSQDQEDEHSCFSDNTHRDAVTNAKGIQNVWLGEYQRADGSVVKGASLRDLVAAKDAALADKTTKQIAASVAAAEGIQAPFDREIIGGKDAPGRQRIQKTIDSLTQQSKDLVAAANAIGITKLTLVQP
;
A
#
# COMPACT_ATOMS: atom_id res chain seq x y z
N GLU A 1 -5.77 -4.31 -7.86
CA GLU A 1 -5.38 -4.08 -6.46
C GLU A 1 -5.42 -5.38 -5.69
N GLY A 2 -6.59 -6.02 -5.52
CA GLY A 2 -6.74 -7.20 -4.66
C GLY A 2 -5.77 -8.38 -4.92
N ARG A 3 -5.31 -8.57 -6.17
CA ARG A 3 -4.31 -9.60 -6.50
C ARG A 3 -2.84 -9.21 -6.27
N ILE A 4 -2.57 -7.92 -6.05
CA ILE A 4 -1.22 -7.36 -5.91
C ILE A 4 -0.93 -7.02 -4.45
N ASN A 5 -1.86 -6.36 -3.76
CA ASN A 5 -1.60 -5.73 -2.46
C ASN A 5 -2.85 -5.70 -1.57
N ALA A 6 -3.63 -6.79 -1.55
CA ALA A 6 -4.77 -6.88 -0.64
C ALA A 6 -4.33 -7.07 0.82
N TRP A 7 -5.07 -6.45 1.72
CA TRP A 7 -4.92 -6.47 3.18
C TRP A 7 -6.29 -6.16 3.81
N PRO A 8 -6.65 -6.69 4.99
CA PRO A 8 -5.92 -7.60 5.89
C PRO A 8 -5.80 -9.04 5.37
N MET A 9 -5.00 -9.89 6.05
CA MET A 9 -4.73 -11.27 5.62
C MET A 9 -4.89 -12.29 6.77
N ASP A 10 -5.78 -13.29 6.59
CA ASP A 10 -5.79 -14.52 7.39
C ASP A 10 -4.65 -15.43 6.92
N GLU A 11 -3.53 -15.37 7.62
CA GLU A 11 -2.34 -16.18 7.42
C GLU A 11 -2.64 -17.69 7.36
N SER A 12 -3.60 -18.14 8.18
CA SER A 12 -3.99 -19.54 8.29
C SER A 12 -4.72 -20.06 7.05
N PHE A 13 -5.11 -19.15 6.15
CA PHE A 13 -5.66 -19.47 4.84
C PHE A 13 -4.59 -20.05 3.90
N VAL A 14 -3.33 -19.59 3.99
CA VAL A 14 -2.29 -20.01 3.04
C VAL A 14 -1.32 -21.04 3.59
N ASP A 15 -0.95 -20.95 4.87
CA ASP A 15 -0.01 -21.88 5.52
C ASP A 15 -0.36 -22.10 7.01
N SER A 16 0.45 -22.91 7.68
CA SER A 16 0.37 -23.13 9.12
C SER A 16 0.71 -21.87 9.92
N VAL A 17 -0.03 -21.67 11.01
CA VAL A 17 0.21 -20.66 12.05
C VAL A 17 0.31 -21.32 13.42
N GLN A 18 0.78 -20.58 14.43
CA GLN A 18 0.77 -20.97 15.82
C GLN A 18 -0.65 -21.38 16.24
N GLY A 19 -0.78 -22.56 16.86
CA GLY A 19 -2.08 -23.13 17.24
C GLY A 19 -2.86 -23.81 16.11
N LYS A 20 -2.51 -23.59 14.82
CA LYS A 20 -3.14 -24.27 13.66
C LYS A 20 -2.11 -24.83 12.69
N THR A 21 -1.33 -25.81 13.15
CA THR A 21 -0.17 -26.37 12.40
C THR A 21 -0.52 -27.09 11.10
N ASN A 22 -1.79 -27.46 10.88
CA ASN A 22 -2.25 -28.16 9.67
C ASN A 22 -3.15 -27.28 8.77
N ALA A 23 -3.25 -25.98 9.05
CA ALA A 23 -4.08 -25.07 8.28
C ALA A 23 -3.45 -24.69 6.94
N GLY A 24 -4.25 -24.06 6.09
CA GLY A 24 -3.77 -23.45 4.85
C GLY A 24 -3.67 -24.36 3.64
N LEU A 25 -3.63 -23.72 2.48
CA LEU A 25 -3.50 -24.35 1.16
C LEU A 25 -2.20 -25.16 1.03
N VAL A 26 -1.13 -24.78 1.73
CA VAL A 26 0.14 -25.53 1.79
C VAL A 26 -0.07 -26.91 2.41
N ASN A 27 -0.81 -27.03 3.51
CA ASN A 27 -1.01 -28.30 4.19
C ASN A 27 -2.09 -29.18 3.52
N ASN A 28 -2.94 -28.60 2.68
CA ASN A 28 -3.93 -29.34 1.88
C ASN A 28 -3.29 -29.97 0.62
N ARG A 29 -2.78 -31.20 0.73
CA ARG A 29 -2.19 -31.97 -0.39
C ARG A 29 -3.14 -32.22 -1.58
N LYS A 30 -4.46 -32.10 -1.41
CA LYS A 30 -5.43 -32.20 -2.52
C LYS A 30 -5.50 -30.91 -3.34
N PHE A 31 -5.09 -29.78 -2.78
CA PHE A 31 -5.03 -28.52 -3.49
C PHE A 31 -3.81 -28.48 -4.41
N VAL A 32 -4.05 -28.24 -5.70
CA VAL A 32 -2.99 -28.08 -6.68
C VAL A 32 -2.53 -26.62 -6.68
N ILE A 33 -1.28 -26.38 -6.30
CA ILE A 33 -0.69 -25.03 -6.27
C ILE A 33 -0.27 -24.65 -7.69
N ASN A 34 -1.03 -23.76 -8.31
CA ASN A 34 -0.72 -23.16 -9.60
C ASN A 34 -1.38 -21.78 -9.71
N LYS A 35 -0.96 -20.99 -10.71
CA LYS A 35 -1.40 -19.61 -10.93
C LYS A 35 -2.93 -19.46 -10.91
N LYS A 36 -3.62 -20.32 -11.67
CA LYS A 36 -5.08 -20.32 -11.80
C LYS A 36 -5.77 -20.56 -10.46
N ASN A 37 -5.30 -21.56 -9.71
CA ASN A 37 -5.94 -21.97 -8.47
C ASN A 37 -5.69 -20.96 -7.34
N LEU A 38 -4.49 -20.41 -7.20
CA LEU A 38 -4.22 -19.35 -6.21
C LEU A 38 -5.05 -18.10 -6.50
N SER A 39 -5.08 -17.65 -7.77
CA SER A 39 -5.91 -16.51 -8.17
C SER A 39 -7.39 -16.71 -7.88
N ALA A 40 -7.88 -17.96 -7.98
CA ALA A 40 -9.27 -18.31 -7.67
C ALA A 40 -9.56 -18.46 -6.16
N GLN A 41 -8.54 -18.50 -5.32
CA GLN A 41 -8.68 -18.54 -3.85
C GLN A 41 -8.54 -17.16 -3.21
N ASN A 42 -7.90 -16.19 -3.88
CA ASN A 42 -7.77 -14.85 -3.35
C ASN A 42 -9.15 -14.23 -3.07
N GLU A 43 -9.33 -13.73 -1.85
CA GLU A 43 -10.57 -13.14 -1.30
C GLU A 43 -11.77 -14.11 -1.33
N ARG A 44 -11.52 -15.41 -1.53
CA ARG A 44 -12.60 -16.39 -1.63
C ARG A 44 -13.12 -16.74 -0.24
N GLY A 45 -14.36 -16.34 0.04
CA GLY A 45 -15.03 -16.66 1.30
C GLY A 45 -14.73 -15.68 2.44
N GLY A 46 -14.01 -14.59 2.17
CA GLY A 46 -13.68 -13.53 3.11
C GLY A 46 -12.65 -12.59 2.49
N GLU A 47 -12.72 -11.29 2.80
CA GLU A 47 -11.76 -10.29 2.30
C GLU A 47 -10.36 -10.55 2.85
N GLU A 48 -10.24 -11.16 4.03
CA GLU A 48 -8.97 -11.58 4.65
C GLU A 48 -8.33 -12.81 3.96
N ASN A 49 -9.04 -13.55 3.10
CA ASN A 49 -8.53 -14.78 2.50
C ASN A 49 -7.55 -14.49 1.34
N ILE A 50 -6.43 -13.85 1.65
CA ILE A 50 -5.44 -13.40 0.66
C ILE A 50 -4.50 -14.55 0.30
N ALA A 51 -4.46 -14.90 -0.99
CA ALA A 51 -3.65 -16.01 -1.52
C ALA A 51 -2.61 -15.56 -2.56
N THR A 52 -2.56 -14.26 -2.84
CA THR A 52 -1.70 -13.69 -3.88
C THR A 52 -1.11 -12.35 -3.48
N GLY A 53 -0.13 -11.86 -4.24
CA GLY A 53 0.40 -10.51 -4.05
C GLY A 53 1.51 -10.40 -3.01
N TRP A 54 1.82 -9.17 -2.60
CA TRP A 54 2.92 -8.82 -1.72
C TRP A 54 2.81 -9.49 -0.35
N HIS A 55 1.66 -9.40 0.33
CA HIS A 55 1.53 -9.91 1.70
C HIS A 55 1.53 -11.44 1.78
N ALA A 56 1.05 -12.13 0.74
CA ALA A 56 1.23 -13.57 0.63
C ALA A 56 2.72 -13.93 0.47
N ILE A 57 3.50 -13.17 -0.31
CA ILE A 57 4.96 -13.39 -0.40
C ILE A 57 5.64 -13.07 0.93
N GLU A 58 5.26 -11.95 1.54
CA GLU A 58 5.78 -11.46 2.81
C GLU A 58 5.60 -12.50 3.92
N PHE A 59 4.38 -13.03 4.11
CA PHE A 59 4.11 -14.08 5.09
C PHE A 59 4.89 -15.38 4.84
N PHE A 60 5.18 -15.71 3.57
CA PHE A 60 6.03 -16.85 3.27
C PHE A 60 7.50 -16.59 3.58
N LEU A 61 7.97 -15.34 3.53
CA LEU A 61 9.36 -15.02 3.80
C LEU A 61 9.63 -14.77 5.29
N TRP A 62 8.71 -14.11 5.98
CA TRP A 62 8.85 -13.75 7.39
C TRP A 62 8.03 -14.64 8.34
N GLY A 63 6.94 -15.25 7.88
CA GLY A 63 6.02 -15.99 8.77
C GLY A 63 5.12 -15.05 9.55
N GLN A 64 4.46 -15.61 10.58
CA GLN A 64 3.69 -14.80 11.51
C GLN A 64 4.63 -13.88 12.27
N ASP A 65 4.18 -12.66 12.52
CA ASP A 65 4.87 -11.82 13.46
C ASP A 65 4.43 -12.13 14.89
N LEU A 66 5.35 -12.70 15.66
CA LEU A 66 5.14 -13.00 17.08
C LEU A 66 6.15 -12.24 17.95
N SER A 67 6.90 -11.32 17.35
CA SER A 67 7.98 -10.58 17.98
C SER A 67 7.49 -9.19 18.37
N GLU A 68 7.75 -8.80 19.62
CA GLU A 68 7.38 -7.46 20.09
C GLU A 68 8.29 -6.34 19.56
N THR A 69 9.40 -6.66 18.88
CA THR A 69 10.48 -5.69 18.61
C THR A 69 11.15 -5.84 17.25
N GLY A 70 10.59 -6.67 16.38
CA GLY A 70 11.22 -7.14 15.16
C GLY A 70 10.22 -7.98 14.37
N PRO A 71 10.53 -8.32 13.11
CA PRO A 71 9.57 -8.93 12.22
C PRO A 71 9.40 -10.42 12.52
N GLY A 72 8.56 -11.10 11.73
CA GLY A 72 8.46 -12.56 11.74
C GLY A 72 9.81 -13.25 11.51
N ASP A 73 10.04 -14.36 12.23
CA ASP A 73 11.29 -15.12 12.22
C ASP A 73 11.11 -16.52 11.59
N ARG A 74 10.50 -16.59 10.40
CA ARG A 74 10.37 -17.86 9.69
C ARG A 74 11.75 -18.40 9.32
N ASN A 75 12.02 -19.61 9.79
CA ASN A 75 13.25 -20.31 9.46
C ASN A 75 13.27 -20.75 7.98
N PHE A 76 14.37 -20.48 7.27
CA PHE A 76 14.58 -20.94 5.89
C PHE A 76 14.46 -22.47 5.74
N GLU A 77 14.69 -23.25 6.80
CA GLU A 77 14.51 -24.70 6.81
C GLU A 77 13.07 -25.14 6.49
N ASP A 78 12.07 -24.25 6.65
CA ASP A 78 10.69 -24.45 6.18
C ASP A 78 10.60 -24.75 4.68
N PHE A 79 11.61 -24.33 3.93
CA PHE A 79 11.72 -24.51 2.49
C PHE A 79 12.72 -25.60 2.11
N VAL A 80 13.32 -26.33 3.04
CA VAL A 80 14.32 -27.37 2.73
C VAL A 80 13.70 -28.76 2.85
N ASP A 81 13.80 -29.55 1.78
CA ASP A 81 13.26 -30.91 1.77
C ASP A 81 13.86 -31.77 2.89
N GLY A 82 12.99 -32.49 3.59
CA GLY A 82 13.37 -33.33 4.73
C GLY A 82 13.66 -32.57 6.02
N LYS A 83 13.63 -31.23 6.03
CA LYS A 83 13.79 -30.41 7.24
C LYS A 83 12.46 -30.01 7.87
N ALA A 84 11.47 -29.68 7.05
CA ALA A 84 10.13 -29.34 7.51
C ALA A 84 9.04 -30.09 6.72
N PRO A 85 7.89 -30.41 7.33
CA PRO A 85 6.73 -30.93 6.60
C PRO A 85 6.28 -29.95 5.51
N ASN A 86 5.92 -30.46 4.33
CA ASN A 86 5.41 -29.66 3.21
C ASN A 86 6.38 -28.58 2.66
N ALA A 87 7.69 -28.71 2.91
CA ALA A 87 8.71 -27.82 2.36
C ALA A 87 8.67 -27.70 0.83
N ASP A 88 8.41 -28.81 0.14
CA ASP A 88 8.20 -28.87 -1.31
C ASP A 88 7.06 -27.96 -1.77
N ARG A 89 5.95 -27.95 -1.03
CA ARG A 89 4.78 -27.14 -1.33
C ARG A 89 4.99 -25.67 -0.99
N ARG A 90 5.71 -25.35 0.09
CA ARG A 90 6.04 -23.96 0.41
C ARG A 90 6.90 -23.33 -0.67
N ARG A 91 7.94 -24.03 -1.15
CA ARG A 91 8.74 -23.58 -2.31
C ARG A 91 7.89 -23.41 -3.55
N GLN A 92 7.03 -24.38 -3.86
CA GLN A 92 6.13 -24.29 -5.00
C GLN A 92 5.20 -23.08 -4.90
N TYR A 93 4.60 -22.84 -3.73
CA TYR A 93 3.73 -21.70 -3.49
C TYR A 93 4.48 -20.39 -3.69
N LEU A 94 5.60 -20.18 -3.00
CA LEU A 94 6.39 -18.96 -3.08
C LEU A 94 6.79 -18.64 -4.53
N ASN A 95 7.21 -19.64 -5.31
CA ASN A 95 7.50 -19.46 -6.74
C ASN A 95 6.25 -19.05 -7.53
N VAL A 96 5.14 -19.77 -7.37
CA VAL A 96 3.90 -19.50 -8.13
C VAL A 96 3.31 -18.14 -7.80
N VAL A 97 3.29 -17.73 -6.52
CA VAL A 97 2.75 -16.43 -6.11
C VAL A 97 3.65 -15.29 -6.57
N THR A 98 4.97 -15.47 -6.55
CA THR A 98 5.93 -14.50 -7.11
C THR A 98 5.74 -14.35 -8.61
N ASP A 99 5.62 -15.46 -9.35
CA ASP A 99 5.36 -15.43 -10.78
C ASP A 99 4.01 -14.78 -11.12
N LEU A 100 2.98 -14.96 -10.28
CA LEU A 100 1.70 -14.26 -10.42
C LEU A 100 1.85 -12.75 -10.24
N LEU A 101 2.59 -12.32 -9.23
CA LEU A 101 2.85 -10.90 -8.98
C LEU A 101 3.59 -10.26 -10.18
N ILE A 102 4.57 -10.97 -10.75
CA ILE A 102 5.27 -10.52 -11.97
C ILE A 102 4.28 -10.38 -13.14
N ASP A 103 3.37 -11.33 -13.36
CA ASP A 103 2.34 -11.24 -14.41
C ASP A 103 1.41 -10.03 -14.22
N ASP A 104 0.99 -9.78 -12.98
CA ASP A 104 0.08 -8.69 -12.64
C ASP A 104 0.77 -7.32 -12.79
N LEU A 105 2.01 -7.18 -12.31
CA LEU A 105 2.82 -5.98 -12.50
C LEU A 105 3.13 -5.73 -13.99
N THR A 106 3.43 -6.80 -14.74
CA THR A 106 3.64 -6.71 -16.19
C THR A 106 2.37 -6.22 -16.90
N SER A 107 1.20 -6.66 -16.45
CA SER A 107 -0.09 -6.21 -16.97
C SER A 107 -0.34 -4.72 -16.68
N LEU A 108 0.03 -4.24 -15.49
CA LEU A 108 -0.01 -2.83 -15.12
C LEU A 108 0.91 -1.99 -16.01
N VAL A 109 2.15 -2.45 -16.23
CA VAL A 109 3.11 -1.78 -17.15
C VAL A 109 2.53 -1.69 -18.57
N LYS A 110 1.94 -2.77 -19.09
CA LYS A 110 1.28 -2.77 -20.41
C LYS A 110 0.12 -1.78 -20.48
N ALA A 111 -0.68 -1.67 -19.42
CA ALA A 111 -1.78 -0.71 -19.35
C ALA A 111 -1.31 0.75 -19.46
N TRP A 112 -0.08 1.04 -19.05
CA TRP A 112 0.55 2.37 -19.06
C TRP A 112 1.62 2.59 -20.15
N ALA A 113 1.89 1.61 -21.02
CA ALA A 113 2.91 1.73 -22.06
C ALA A 113 2.70 2.97 -22.98
N PRO A 114 3.77 3.70 -23.38
CA PRO A 114 3.66 4.97 -24.08
C PRO A 114 3.12 4.89 -25.52
N ASP A 115 3.22 3.73 -26.20
CA ASP A 115 2.97 3.60 -27.64
C ASP A 115 1.76 2.73 -28.01
N ALA A 116 0.94 2.32 -27.04
CA ALA A 116 -0.25 1.52 -27.31
C ALA A 116 -1.48 2.41 -27.56
N LYS A 117 -2.10 2.28 -28.74
CA LYS A 117 -3.20 3.17 -29.19
C LYS A 117 -4.45 3.14 -28.28
N ASN A 118 -4.75 2.01 -27.63
CA ASN A 118 -6.00 1.79 -26.90
C ASN A 118 -5.83 1.35 -25.43
N ASN A 119 -4.63 1.50 -24.86
CA ASN A 119 -4.40 1.20 -23.44
C ASN A 119 -4.93 2.30 -22.51
N TYR A 120 -4.77 2.12 -21.19
CA TYR A 120 -5.25 3.07 -20.20
C TYR A 120 -4.55 4.43 -20.35
N ARG A 121 -3.21 4.46 -20.50
CA ARG A 121 -2.46 5.72 -20.69
C ARG A 121 -2.98 6.55 -21.86
N SER A 122 -3.21 5.93 -23.02
CA SER A 122 -3.71 6.61 -24.22
C SER A 122 -5.09 7.24 -23.99
N LYS A 123 -5.99 6.54 -23.27
CA LYS A 123 -7.31 7.07 -22.87
C LYS A 123 -7.19 8.20 -21.86
N PHE A 124 -6.30 8.05 -20.87
CA PHE A 124 -6.04 9.05 -19.84
C PHE A 124 -5.47 10.34 -20.44
N ALA A 125 -4.48 10.25 -21.33
CA ALA A 125 -3.89 11.42 -21.98
C ALA A 125 -4.92 12.24 -22.81
N ARG A 126 -5.92 11.57 -23.41
CA ARG A 126 -7.02 12.22 -24.14
C ARG A 126 -8.19 12.66 -23.27
N GLY A 127 -8.17 12.35 -21.97
CA GLY A 127 -9.33 12.58 -21.08
C GLY A 127 -9.49 14.03 -20.61
N GLY A 128 -8.54 14.93 -20.89
CA GLY A 128 -8.64 16.35 -20.53
C GLY A 128 -8.91 16.57 -19.04
N GLN A 129 -9.90 17.42 -18.72
CA GLN A 129 -10.30 17.73 -17.34
C GLN A 129 -10.70 16.50 -16.54
N GLU A 130 -11.29 15.47 -17.17
CA GLU A 130 -11.67 14.24 -16.46
C GLU A 130 -10.43 13.47 -15.96
N SER A 131 -9.31 13.53 -16.67
CA SER A 131 -8.07 12.91 -16.20
C SER A 131 -7.41 13.71 -15.09
N VAL A 132 -7.47 15.04 -15.16
CA VAL A 132 -7.05 15.91 -14.04
C VAL A 132 -7.90 15.64 -12.79
N ARG A 133 -9.22 15.49 -12.95
CA ARG A 133 -10.12 15.09 -11.86
C ARG A 133 -9.71 13.75 -11.26
N LYS A 134 -9.41 12.74 -12.09
CA LYS A 134 -8.92 11.44 -11.60
C LYS A 134 -7.61 11.53 -10.84
N MET A 135 -6.67 12.38 -11.26
CA MET A 135 -5.44 12.63 -10.49
C MET A 135 -5.76 13.15 -9.10
N LEU A 136 -6.58 14.19 -9.00
CA LEU A 136 -6.95 14.81 -7.72
C LEU A 136 -7.78 13.88 -6.81
N VAL A 137 -8.66 13.07 -7.40
CA VAL A 137 -9.36 12.00 -6.67
C VAL A 137 -8.35 10.99 -6.11
N GLY A 138 -7.39 10.53 -6.93
CA GLY A 138 -6.35 9.61 -6.48
C GLY A 138 -5.54 10.17 -5.31
N LEU A 139 -5.10 11.43 -5.39
CA LEU A 139 -4.37 12.09 -4.30
C LEU A 139 -5.22 12.24 -3.04
N GLY A 140 -6.46 12.72 -3.18
CA GLY A 140 -7.35 12.95 -2.04
C GLY A 140 -7.77 11.66 -1.32
N SER A 141 -8.11 10.63 -2.10
CA SER A 141 -8.49 9.31 -1.58
C SER A 141 -7.32 8.62 -0.89
N LEU A 142 -6.14 8.60 -1.52
CA LEU A 142 -4.93 8.04 -0.89
C LEU A 142 -4.55 8.82 0.38
N SER A 143 -4.79 10.13 0.43
CA SER A 143 -4.51 10.94 1.63
C SER A 143 -5.39 10.55 2.81
N ARG A 144 -6.72 10.71 2.70
CA ARG A 144 -7.63 10.60 3.87
C ARG A 144 -8.24 9.21 4.04
N GLY A 145 -8.79 8.64 2.97
CA GLY A 145 -9.46 7.35 3.04
C GLY A 145 -8.44 6.26 3.39
N GLU A 146 -7.42 6.13 2.54
CA GLU A 146 -6.49 5.00 2.63
C GLU A 146 -5.36 5.24 3.65
N LEU A 147 -4.48 6.23 3.41
CA LEU A 147 -3.27 6.34 4.22
C LEU A 147 -3.57 6.83 5.64
N ALA A 148 -4.41 7.86 5.80
CA ALA A 148 -4.77 8.32 7.13
C ALA A 148 -5.75 7.38 7.85
N GLY A 149 -6.83 6.97 7.16
CA GLY A 149 -7.89 6.13 7.73
C GLY A 149 -7.44 4.68 7.89
N GLU A 150 -7.52 3.92 6.81
CA GLU A 150 -7.31 2.47 6.84
C GLU A 150 -5.92 2.06 7.35
N ARG A 151 -4.85 2.75 6.92
CA ARG A 151 -3.47 2.28 7.19
C ARG A 151 -2.84 2.79 8.48
N LEU A 152 -3.32 3.91 9.03
CA LEU A 152 -2.70 4.55 10.20
C LEU A 152 -3.68 4.66 11.37
N GLU A 153 -4.90 5.14 11.14
CA GLU A 153 -5.91 5.37 12.19
C GLU A 153 -6.44 4.05 12.77
N VAL A 154 -6.62 3.01 11.94
CA VAL A 154 -7.06 1.67 12.41
C VAL A 154 -6.05 1.09 13.40
N ALA A 155 -4.80 0.88 12.99
CA ALA A 155 -3.74 0.34 13.85
C ALA A 155 -3.47 1.22 15.08
N LEU A 156 -3.50 2.56 14.95
CA LEU A 156 -3.35 3.46 16.09
C LEU A 156 -4.46 3.28 17.14
N ASN A 157 -5.68 2.99 16.69
CA ASN A 157 -6.84 2.84 17.58
C ASN A 157 -6.90 1.46 18.22
N SER A 158 -6.69 0.39 17.45
CA SER A 158 -6.66 -0.97 17.97
C SER A 158 -5.44 -1.24 18.83
N GLN A 159 -4.31 -0.61 18.49
CA GLN A 159 -2.99 -0.93 19.04
C GLN A 159 -2.62 -2.41 18.80
N ASP A 160 -3.16 -2.98 17.72
CA ASP A 160 -2.90 -4.34 17.29
C ASP A 160 -1.90 -4.32 16.14
N GLN A 161 -0.87 -5.17 16.25
CA GLN A 161 0.14 -5.36 15.22
C GLN A 161 -0.44 -6.04 13.97
N GLU A 162 -1.50 -6.84 14.11
CA GLU A 162 -2.17 -7.45 12.96
C GLU A 162 -2.96 -6.45 12.12
N ASP A 163 -3.26 -5.27 12.67
CA ASP A 163 -3.99 -4.21 11.98
C ASP A 163 -3.06 -3.26 11.20
N GLU A 164 -1.74 -3.36 11.36
CA GLU A 164 -0.80 -2.61 10.53
C GLU A 164 -0.43 -3.36 9.25
N HIS A 165 -0.25 -2.60 8.18
CA HIS A 165 -0.01 -3.14 6.85
C HIS A 165 1.48 -3.44 6.66
N SER A 166 1.82 -4.66 6.22
CA SER A 166 3.19 -5.17 6.19
C SER A 166 3.77 -5.47 7.58
N CYS A 167 2.93 -5.95 8.51
CA CYS A 167 3.33 -6.34 9.86
C CYS A 167 4.42 -7.43 9.84
N PHE A 168 4.27 -8.46 9.01
CA PHE A 168 5.19 -9.61 8.97
C PHE A 168 6.65 -9.20 8.76
N SER A 169 6.91 -8.12 8.01
CA SER A 169 8.26 -7.63 7.69
C SER A 169 8.66 -6.32 8.38
N ASP A 170 7.85 -5.81 9.31
CA ASP A 170 8.05 -4.50 9.97
C ASP A 170 8.18 -3.31 9.00
N ASN A 171 7.53 -3.38 7.83
CA ASN A 171 7.80 -2.43 6.75
C ASN A 171 6.83 -1.23 6.69
N THR A 172 5.79 -1.20 7.53
CA THR A 172 4.72 -0.19 7.56
C THR A 172 5.23 1.26 7.54
N HIS A 173 6.25 1.57 8.35
CA HIS A 173 6.83 2.91 8.42
C HIS A 173 7.37 3.40 7.07
N ARG A 174 7.94 2.51 6.25
CA ARG A 174 8.44 2.84 4.90
C ARG A 174 7.29 2.94 3.90
N ASP A 175 6.27 2.12 4.06
CA ASP A 175 5.07 2.17 3.23
C ASP A 175 4.37 3.52 3.42
N ALA A 176 4.21 3.99 4.66
CA ALA A 176 3.63 5.31 4.93
C ALA A 176 4.41 6.45 4.23
N VAL A 177 5.75 6.42 4.32
CA VAL A 177 6.62 7.40 3.66
C VAL A 177 6.50 7.36 2.14
N THR A 178 6.54 6.16 1.54
CA THR A 178 6.49 6.02 0.07
C THR A 178 5.12 6.39 -0.50
N ASN A 179 4.03 6.12 0.21
CA ASN A 179 2.69 6.60 -0.16
C ASN A 179 2.61 8.13 -0.10
N ALA A 180 3.10 8.76 0.96
CA ALA A 180 3.14 10.23 1.08
C ALA A 180 3.99 10.87 -0.05
N LYS A 181 5.16 10.28 -0.36
CA LYS A 181 6.01 10.70 -1.48
C LYS A 181 5.32 10.53 -2.83
N GLY A 182 4.57 9.45 -3.03
CA GLY A 182 3.76 9.25 -4.23
C GLY A 182 2.77 10.40 -4.47
N ILE A 183 2.11 10.87 -3.42
CA ILE A 183 1.21 12.02 -3.49
C ILE A 183 1.98 13.29 -3.88
N GLN A 184 3.11 13.54 -3.24
CA GLN A 184 3.97 14.69 -3.55
C GLN A 184 4.45 14.69 -5.01
N ASN A 185 4.89 13.53 -5.50
CA ASN A 185 5.40 13.38 -6.86
C ASN A 185 4.34 13.75 -7.91
N VAL A 186 3.10 13.30 -7.73
CA VAL A 186 2.00 13.60 -8.65
C VAL A 186 1.58 15.08 -8.56
N TRP A 187 1.55 15.65 -7.35
CA TRP A 187 1.23 17.08 -7.16
C TRP A 187 2.24 18.00 -7.87
N LEU A 188 3.54 17.70 -7.69
CA LEU A 188 4.64 18.48 -8.25
C LEU A 188 4.95 18.14 -9.72
N GLY A 189 4.41 17.04 -10.25
CA GLY A 189 4.73 16.59 -11.61
C GLY A 189 6.20 16.19 -11.77
N GLU A 190 6.84 15.74 -10.69
CA GLU A 190 8.26 15.42 -10.63
C GLU A 190 8.52 14.18 -9.78
N TYR A 191 9.39 13.27 -10.22
CA TYR A 191 9.88 12.16 -9.40
C TYR A 191 11.27 11.70 -9.86
N GLN A 192 12.02 11.11 -8.93
CA GLN A 192 13.30 10.48 -9.22
C GLN A 192 13.10 8.99 -9.53
N ARG A 193 13.68 8.51 -10.63
CA ARG A 193 13.72 7.09 -10.98
C ARG A 193 14.77 6.34 -10.17
N ALA A 194 14.68 5.02 -10.18
CA ALA A 194 15.65 4.15 -9.50
C ALA A 194 17.09 4.30 -10.01
N ASP A 195 17.28 4.71 -11.27
CA ASP A 195 18.60 5.02 -11.86
C ASP A 195 19.14 6.42 -11.49
N GLY A 196 18.40 7.16 -10.66
CA GLY A 196 18.75 8.53 -10.23
C GLY A 196 18.28 9.63 -11.19
N SER A 197 17.81 9.30 -12.39
CA SER A 197 17.29 10.30 -13.34
C SER A 197 15.99 10.93 -12.84
N VAL A 198 15.80 12.22 -13.12
CA VAL A 198 14.60 12.96 -12.72
C VAL A 198 13.63 13.05 -13.90
N VAL A 199 12.38 12.71 -13.65
CA VAL A 199 11.25 13.01 -14.54
C VAL A 199 10.57 14.26 -14.01
N LYS A 200 10.41 15.26 -14.86
CA LYS A 200 9.74 16.52 -14.53
C LYS A 200 8.88 16.99 -15.70
N GLY A 201 7.70 17.53 -15.42
CA GLY A 201 6.79 18.04 -16.43
C GLY A 201 5.79 19.05 -15.87
N ALA A 202 4.72 19.30 -16.63
CA ALA A 202 3.59 20.09 -16.14
C ALA A 202 2.97 19.45 -14.88
N SER A 203 2.55 20.28 -13.94
CA SER A 203 2.14 19.84 -12.60
C SER A 203 0.73 20.31 -12.22
N LEU A 204 0.10 19.60 -11.29
CA LEU A 204 -1.16 20.07 -10.67
C LEU A 204 -0.92 21.35 -9.89
N ARG A 205 0.24 21.47 -9.24
CA ARG A 205 0.67 22.69 -8.55
C ARG A 205 0.60 23.91 -9.46
N ASP A 206 1.20 23.85 -10.65
CA ASP A 206 1.26 25.00 -11.56
C ASP A 206 -0.10 25.31 -12.16
N LEU A 207 -0.92 24.28 -12.42
CA LEU A 207 -2.30 24.45 -12.88
C LEU A 207 -3.15 25.19 -11.84
N VAL A 208 -2.99 24.86 -10.56
CA VAL A 208 -3.68 25.55 -9.46
C VAL A 208 -3.10 26.94 -9.27
N ALA A 209 -1.78 27.12 -9.35
CA ALA A 209 -1.12 28.41 -9.17
C ALA A 209 -1.54 29.45 -10.22
N ALA A 210 -1.89 29.00 -11.43
CA ALA A 210 -2.43 29.86 -12.48
C ALA A 210 -3.83 30.43 -12.15
N LYS A 211 -4.53 29.87 -11.15
CA LYS A 211 -5.84 30.35 -10.67
C LYS A 211 -5.75 30.97 -9.28
N ASP A 212 -4.98 30.34 -8.40
CA ASP A 212 -4.78 30.76 -7.01
C ASP A 212 -3.38 30.32 -6.55
N ALA A 213 -2.40 31.23 -6.66
CA ALA A 213 -1.01 30.98 -6.28
C ALA A 213 -0.85 30.72 -4.77
N ALA A 214 -1.63 31.42 -3.93
CA ALA A 214 -1.54 31.27 -2.48
C ALA A 214 -2.04 29.89 -2.06
N LEU A 215 -3.13 29.41 -2.66
CA LEU A 215 -3.64 28.05 -2.44
C LEU A 215 -2.64 26.99 -2.93
N ALA A 216 -2.06 27.15 -4.11
CA ALA A 216 -1.06 26.21 -4.62
C ALA A 216 0.14 26.09 -3.67
N ASP A 217 0.64 27.20 -3.14
CA ASP A 217 1.75 27.21 -2.19
C ASP A 217 1.36 26.63 -0.83
N LYS A 218 0.13 26.91 -0.34
CA LYS A 218 -0.41 26.29 0.87
C LYS A 218 -0.48 24.77 0.73
N THR A 219 -1.12 24.26 -0.32
CA THR A 219 -1.26 22.83 -0.57
C THR A 219 0.11 22.16 -0.73
N THR A 220 1.06 22.81 -1.40
CA THR A 220 2.44 22.30 -1.55
C THR A 220 3.12 22.15 -0.19
N LYS A 221 3.03 23.17 0.68
CA LYS A 221 3.60 23.12 2.03
C LYS A 221 2.93 22.03 2.88
N GLN A 222 1.61 21.88 2.77
CA GLN A 222 0.87 20.86 3.50
C GLN A 222 1.29 19.44 3.06
N ILE A 223 1.47 19.21 1.75
CA ILE A 223 1.96 17.93 1.23
C ILE A 223 3.37 17.63 1.72
N ALA A 224 4.27 18.61 1.70
CA ALA A 224 5.61 18.45 2.25
C ALA A 224 5.60 18.16 3.76
N ALA A 225 4.69 18.79 4.52
CA ALA A 225 4.50 18.52 5.94
C ALA A 225 4.03 17.08 6.20
N SER A 226 3.14 16.52 5.36
CA SER A 226 2.70 15.13 5.48
C SER A 226 3.84 14.15 5.19
N VAL A 227 4.67 14.41 4.18
CA VAL A 227 5.88 13.60 3.92
C VAL A 227 6.82 13.63 5.12
N ALA A 228 7.12 14.82 5.65
CA ALA A 228 7.99 14.97 6.81
C ALA A 228 7.42 14.35 8.09
N ALA A 229 6.09 14.36 8.25
CA ALA A 229 5.42 13.68 9.37
C ALA A 229 5.55 12.15 9.25
N ALA A 230 5.29 11.60 8.06
CA ALA A 230 5.46 10.17 7.79
C ALA A 230 6.92 9.72 7.98
N GLU A 231 7.90 10.53 7.55
CA GLU A 231 9.34 10.26 7.77
C GLU A 231 9.73 10.30 9.26
N GLY A 232 8.91 10.93 10.10
CA GLY A 232 9.12 10.95 11.54
C GLY A 232 8.74 9.64 12.24
N ILE A 233 7.88 8.81 11.63
CA ILE A 233 7.43 7.53 12.19
C ILE A 233 8.62 6.58 12.30
N GLN A 234 8.79 6.00 13.48
CA GLN A 234 9.92 5.12 13.78
C GLN A 234 9.59 3.65 13.49
N ALA A 235 10.64 2.84 13.34
CA ALA A 235 10.52 1.40 13.22
C ALA A 235 10.81 0.70 14.56
N PRO A 236 10.16 -0.43 14.86
CA PRO A 236 9.00 -0.95 14.13
C PRO A 236 7.72 -0.16 14.48
N PHE A 237 6.73 -0.18 13.58
CA PHE A 237 5.56 0.70 13.68
C PHE A 237 4.57 0.23 14.76
N ASP A 238 4.44 -1.07 14.97
CA ASP A 238 3.77 -1.70 16.12
C ASP A 238 4.16 -1.06 17.48
N ARG A 239 5.40 -0.61 17.66
CA ARG A 239 5.85 0.09 18.88
C ARG A 239 5.37 1.52 18.96
N GLU A 240 5.14 2.15 17.82
CA GLU A 240 4.67 3.53 17.72
C GLU A 240 3.18 3.64 18.07
N ILE A 241 2.39 2.58 17.88
CA ILE A 241 0.93 2.58 18.16
C ILE A 241 0.58 2.31 19.63
N ILE A 242 1.48 1.69 20.40
CA ILE A 242 1.21 1.27 21.79
C ILE A 242 1.25 2.44 22.78
N GLY A 243 0.34 2.42 23.76
CA GLY A 243 0.39 3.26 24.96
C GLY A 243 -0.73 4.30 25.03
N GLY A 244 -0.60 5.24 25.98
CA GLY A 244 -1.56 6.35 26.13
C GLY A 244 -1.47 7.37 25.00
N LYS A 245 -2.48 8.23 24.85
CA LYS A 245 -2.53 9.25 23.78
C LYS A 245 -1.28 10.15 23.73
N ASP A 246 -0.64 10.40 24.85
CA ASP A 246 0.56 11.24 24.95
C ASP A 246 1.87 10.48 24.68
N ALA A 247 1.80 9.18 24.34
CA ALA A 247 2.97 8.39 23.98
C ALA A 247 3.67 9.01 22.76
N PRO A 248 5.02 9.18 22.77
CA PRO A 248 5.73 9.86 21.70
C PRO A 248 5.51 9.25 20.31
N GLY A 249 5.45 7.91 20.19
CA GLY A 249 5.16 7.23 18.92
C GLY A 249 3.76 7.53 18.41
N ARG A 250 2.75 7.40 19.28
CA ARG A 250 1.35 7.68 18.94
C ARG A 250 1.15 9.12 18.48
N GLN A 251 1.86 10.07 19.10
CA GLN A 251 1.85 11.47 18.70
C GLN A 251 2.44 11.69 17.30
N ARG A 252 3.47 10.92 16.89
CA ARG A 252 4.02 10.98 15.53
C ARG A 252 3.04 10.43 14.48
N ILE A 253 2.39 9.32 14.78
CA ILE A 253 1.34 8.75 13.90
C ILE A 253 0.15 9.71 13.80
N GLN A 254 -0.35 10.20 14.94
CA GLN A 254 -1.47 11.15 14.96
C GLN A 254 -1.15 12.43 14.16
N LYS A 255 0.07 12.97 14.32
CA LYS A 255 0.52 14.12 13.52
C LYS A 255 0.48 13.83 12.01
N THR A 256 0.82 12.61 11.60
CA THR A 256 0.75 12.19 10.19
C THR A 256 -0.70 12.11 9.72
N ILE A 257 -1.60 11.49 10.50
CA ILE A 257 -3.04 11.40 10.24
C ILE A 257 -3.67 12.79 10.09
N ASP A 258 -3.39 13.70 11.02
CA ASP A 258 -3.92 15.06 11.01
C ASP A 258 -3.43 15.84 9.78
N SER A 259 -2.13 15.69 9.45
CA SER A 259 -1.52 16.33 8.28
C SER A 259 -2.14 15.83 6.97
N LEU A 260 -2.35 14.52 6.84
CA LEU A 260 -2.99 13.92 5.65
C LEU A 260 -4.48 14.28 5.53
N THR A 261 -5.17 14.41 6.67
CA THR A 261 -6.55 14.88 6.70
C THR A 261 -6.64 16.33 6.22
N GLN A 262 -5.73 17.20 6.67
CA GLN A 262 -5.67 18.58 6.19
C GLN A 262 -5.25 18.67 4.72
N GLN A 263 -4.28 17.84 4.30
CA GLN A 263 -3.87 17.71 2.90
C GLN A 263 -5.04 17.36 1.99
N SER A 264 -5.89 16.42 2.39
CA SER A 264 -7.07 16.04 1.61
C SER A 264 -8.04 17.23 1.43
N LYS A 265 -8.28 18.03 2.48
CA LYS A 265 -9.09 19.25 2.39
C LYS A 265 -8.48 20.28 1.43
N ASP A 266 -7.16 20.47 1.50
CA ASP A 266 -6.44 21.40 0.62
C ASP A 266 -6.44 20.93 -0.86
N LEU A 267 -6.43 19.61 -1.10
CA LEU A 267 -6.59 19.03 -2.44
C LEU A 267 -8.00 19.24 -3.00
N VAL A 268 -9.05 19.15 -2.17
CA VAL A 268 -10.43 19.49 -2.57
C VAL A 268 -10.54 20.98 -2.92
N ALA A 269 -9.96 21.86 -2.11
CA ALA A 269 -9.92 23.29 -2.41
C ALA A 269 -9.18 23.57 -3.72
N ALA A 270 -8.03 22.94 -3.93
CA ALA A 270 -7.24 23.06 -5.15
C ALA A 270 -8.01 22.59 -6.39
N ALA A 271 -8.75 21.49 -6.28
CA ALA A 271 -9.64 21.01 -7.35
C ALA A 271 -10.73 22.04 -7.69
N ASN A 272 -11.39 22.59 -6.68
CA ASN A 272 -12.43 23.61 -6.86
C ASN A 272 -11.88 24.87 -7.56
N ALA A 273 -10.69 25.33 -7.19
CA ALA A 273 -10.05 26.51 -7.79
C ALA A 273 -9.81 26.38 -9.30
N ILE A 274 -9.61 25.15 -9.80
CA ILE A 274 -9.42 24.87 -11.23
C ILE A 274 -10.69 24.38 -11.93
N GLY A 275 -11.85 24.53 -11.28
CA GLY A 275 -13.18 24.24 -11.84
C GLY A 275 -13.65 22.79 -11.70
N ILE A 276 -12.99 21.98 -10.86
CA ILE A 276 -13.38 20.59 -10.59
C ILE A 276 -14.17 20.55 -9.29
N THR A 277 -15.50 20.59 -9.40
CA THR A 277 -16.42 20.72 -8.24
C THR A 277 -17.01 19.41 -7.73
N LYS A 278 -16.83 18.30 -8.46
CA LYS A 278 -17.29 16.97 -8.07
C LYS A 278 -16.11 16.04 -7.79
N LEU A 279 -15.51 16.22 -6.61
CA LEU A 279 -14.47 15.34 -6.09
C LEU A 279 -15.10 14.37 -5.08
N THR A 280 -15.44 13.16 -5.53
CA THR A 280 -15.81 12.07 -4.62
C THR A 280 -14.53 11.39 -4.17
N LEU A 281 -14.19 11.58 -2.89
CA LEU A 281 -13.05 10.95 -2.25
C LEU A 281 -13.52 9.71 -1.47
N VAL A 282 -12.65 8.71 -1.38
CA VAL A 282 -12.84 7.59 -0.45
C VAL A 282 -12.90 8.17 0.95
N GLN A 283 -13.96 7.84 1.68
CA GLN A 283 -14.05 8.05 3.12
C GLN A 283 -13.59 6.75 3.80
N PRO A 284 -12.93 6.84 4.96
CA PRO A 284 -12.76 5.67 5.83
C PRO A 284 -14.13 5.18 6.34
#